data_AF-A0A150H3W0-F1
#
_entry.id   AF-A0A150H3W0-F1
#
_cell.length_a   1.000
_cell.length_b   1.000
_cell.length_c   1.000
_cell.angle_alpha   90.00
_cell.angle_beta   90.00
_cell.angle_gamma   90.00
#
_symmetry.space_group_name_H-M   'P 1'
#
loop_
_entity.id
_entity.type
_entity.pdbx_description
1 polymer ?
#
loop_
_entity_poly.entity_id
_entity_poly.type
_entity_poly.pdbx_seq_one_letter_code
_entity_poly.pdbx_strand_id
1 'polypeptide(L)' 'MEQKNEVAQEKYGKDFDELSGKERQSVGGTIGGNIRKEELGTEGYKEMGHQGGQVIHDRAEEQKSEGSE' A
#
# COMPACT_ATOMS: atom_id res chain seq x y z
N MET A 1 5.20 -2.23 19.28
CA MET A 1 4.31 -1.04 19.35
C MET A 1 5.04 0.21 18.87
N GLU A 2 6.35 0.30 19.10
CA GLU A 2 7.20 1.43 18.69
C GLU A 2 7.12 1.78 17.19
N GLN A 3 7.30 0.80 16.28
CA GLN A 3 7.15 1.03 14.83
C GLN A 3 5.76 1.55 14.42
N LYS A 4 4.69 1.11 15.10
CA LYS A 4 3.33 1.60 14.81
C LYS A 4 3.18 3.05 15.22
N ASN A 5 3.79 3.42 16.34
CA ASN A 5 3.74 4.78 16.84
C ASN A 5 4.61 5.72 16.01
N GLU A 6 5.78 5.27 15.58
CA GLU A 6 6.67 6.01 14.67
C GLU A 6 5.97 6.32 13.34
N VAL A 7 5.39 5.31 12.69
CA VAL A 7 4.65 5.50 11.42
C VAL A 7 3.39 6.35 11.63
N ALA A 8 2.71 6.23 12.78
CA ALA A 8 1.56 7.06 13.12
C ALA A 8 1.95 8.53 13.29
N GLN A 9 3.04 8.81 14.01
CA GLN A 9 3.57 10.16 14.19
C GLN A 9 4.07 10.76 12.88
N GLU A 10 4.78 9.98 12.05
CA GLU A 10 5.26 10.43 10.74
C GLU A 10 4.10 10.80 9.79
N LYS A 11 3.06 9.96 9.72
CA LYS A 11 1.94 10.17 8.79
C LYS A 11 0.88 11.16 9.27
N TYR A 12 0.59 11.15 10.56
CA TYR A 12 -0.59 11.79 11.13
C TYR A 12 -0.27 12.74 12.29
N GLY A 13 0.97 12.76 12.78
CA GLY A 13 1.38 13.60 13.91
C GLY A 13 0.72 13.24 15.23
N LYS A 14 0.23 12.00 15.37
CA LYS A 14 -0.53 11.50 16.54
C LYS A 14 -0.01 10.14 16.95
N ASP A 15 -0.29 9.77 18.20
CA ASP A 15 0.00 8.42 18.64
C ASP A 15 -0.98 7.41 18.00
N PHE A 16 -0.51 6.17 17.82
CA PHE A 16 -1.28 5.11 17.17
C PHE A 16 -2.62 4.85 17.87
N ASP A 17 -2.66 5.03 19.19
CA ASP A 17 -3.87 4.85 20.00
C ASP A 17 -4.89 5.98 19.79
N GLU A 18 -4.49 7.13 19.28
CA GLU A 18 -5.38 8.26 18.96
C GLU A 18 -5.95 8.17 17.54
N LEU A 19 -5.41 7.27 16.72
CA LEU A 19 -5.84 7.08 15.34
C LEU A 19 -7.22 6.40 15.26
N SER A 20 -8.02 6.85 14.30
CA SER A 20 -9.25 6.16 13.90
C SER A 20 -8.95 4.82 13.26
N GLY A 21 -9.96 3.93 13.17
CA GLY A 21 -9.79 2.59 12.59
C GLY A 21 -9.20 2.59 11.16
N LYS A 22 -9.57 3.57 10.32
CA LYS A 22 -9.03 3.72 8.96
C LYS A 22 -7.56 4.14 8.96
N GLU A 23 -7.18 5.07 9.85
CA GLU A 23 -5.80 5.53 9.98
C GLU A 23 -4.90 4.41 10.53
N ARG A 24 -5.37 3.65 11.53
CA ARG A 24 -4.66 2.46 12.05
C ARG A 24 -4.44 1.41 10.97
N GLN A 25 -5.42 1.17 10.11
CA GLN A 25 -5.29 0.27 8.97
C GLN A 25 -4.23 0.78 7.98
N SER A 26 -4.19 2.08 7.70
CA SER A 26 -3.16 2.68 6.85
C SER A 26 -1.76 2.51 7.41
N VAL A 27 -1.58 2.73 8.73
CA VAL A 27 -0.31 2.46 9.43
C VAL A 27 0.09 0.99 9.28
N GLY A 28 -0.86 0.07 9.52
CA GLY A 28 -0.62 -1.37 9.34
C GLY A 28 -0.20 -1.74 7.92
N GLY A 29 -0.83 -1.14 6.91
CA GLY A 29 -0.47 -1.34 5.50
C GLY A 29 0.93 -0.87 5.16
N THR A 30 1.36 0.28 5.70
CA THR A 30 2.73 0.79 5.51
C THR A 30 3.77 -0.13 6.13
N ILE A 31 3.53 -0.62 7.34
CA ILE A 31 4.44 -1.54 8.01
C ILE A 31 4.52 -2.87 7.23
N GLY A 32 3.39 -3.43 6.83
CA GLY A 32 3.35 -4.65 6.03
C GLY A 32 4.08 -4.50 4.68
N GLY A 33 3.92 -3.35 4.01
CA GLY A 33 4.64 -3.05 2.77
C GLY A 33 6.16 -2.95 2.98
N ASN A 34 6.61 -2.32 4.07
CA ASN A 34 8.04 -2.23 4.39
C ASN A 34 8.66 -3.60 4.69
N ILE A 35 7.97 -4.44 5.47
CA ILE A 35 8.42 -5.83 5.74
C ILE A 35 8.54 -6.60 4.43
N ARG A 36 7.51 -6.54 3.57
CA ARG A 36 7.53 -7.23 2.29
C ARG A 36 8.65 -6.73 1.36
N LYS A 37 8.97 -5.43 1.43
CA LYS A 37 10.09 -4.82 0.70
C LYS A 37 11.44 -5.33 1.20
N GLU A 38 11.61 -5.49 2.50
CA GLU A 38 12.83 -6.06 3.09
C GLU A 38 12.99 -7.54 2.72
N GLU A 39 11.91 -8.33 2.79
CA GLU A 39 11.92 -9.75 2.43
C GLU A 39 12.24 -10.00 0.94
N LEU A 40 11.68 -9.19 0.03
CA LEU A 40 11.87 -9.34 -1.41
C LEU A 40 13.13 -8.64 -1.94
N GLY A 41 13.74 -7.77 -1.14
CA GLY A 41 14.71 -6.80 -1.61
C GLY A 41 14.10 -5.72 -2.52
N THR A 42 14.90 -4.68 -2.80
CA THR A 42 14.44 -3.46 -3.48
C THR A 42 13.90 -3.71 -4.89
N GLU A 43 14.50 -4.64 -5.63
CA GLU A 43 14.13 -4.93 -7.02
C GLU A 43 12.90 -5.85 -7.11
N GLY A 44 12.81 -6.88 -6.27
CA GLY A 44 11.64 -7.77 -6.23
C GLY A 44 10.35 -7.07 -5.79
N TYR A 45 10.44 -6.08 -4.89
CA TYR A 45 9.28 -5.28 -4.48
C TYR A 45 8.81 -4.30 -5.57
N LYS A 46 9.75 -3.65 -6.28
CA LYS A 46 9.43 -2.74 -7.39
C LYS A 46 8.71 -3.48 -8.53
N GLU A 47 9.19 -4.67 -8.90
CA GLU A 47 8.58 -5.48 -9.96
C GLU A 47 7.15 -5.87 -9.61
N MET A 48 6.89 -6.30 -8.36
CA MET A 48 5.55 -6.64 -7.90
C MET A 48 4.58 -5.44 -7.88
N GLY A 49 5.08 -4.26 -7.51
CA GLY A 49 4.30 -3.01 -7.58
C GLY A 49 3.96 -2.61 -9.02
N HIS A 50 4.92 -2.77 -9.94
CA HIS A 50 4.72 -2.51 -11.37
C HIS A 50 3.68 -3.46 -11.97
N GLN A 51 3.80 -4.77 -11.71
CA GLN A 51 2.84 -5.77 -12.16
C GLN A 51 1.43 -5.49 -11.65
N GLY A 52 1.29 -5.13 -10.36
CA GLY A 52 -0.01 -4.75 -9.80
C GLY A 52 -0.64 -3.54 -10.51
N GLY A 53 0.15 -2.52 -10.85
CA GLY A 53 -0.31 -1.36 -11.62
C GLY A 53 -0.73 -1.72 -13.05
N GLN A 54 0.04 -2.59 -13.73
CA GLN A 54 -0.27 -3.06 -15.07
C GLN A 54 -1.60 -3.83 -15.11
N VAL A 55 -1.86 -4.71 -14.15
CA VAL A 55 -3.13 -5.46 -14.08
C VAL A 55 -4.34 -4.51 -13.97
N ILE A 56 -4.22 -3.40 -13.23
CA ILE A 56 -5.30 -2.41 -13.12
C ILE A 56 -5.47 -1.64 -14.44
N HIS A 57 -4.37 -1.28 -15.09
CA HIS A 57 -4.37 -0.63 -16.39
C HIS A 57 -5.05 -1.50 -17.46
N ASP A 58 -4.59 -2.74 -17.60
CA ASP A 58 -5.07 -3.67 -18.63
C ASP A 58 -6.55 -3.97 -18.45
N ARG A 59 -7.00 -4.18 -17.21
CA ARG A 59 -8.41 -4.36 -16.88
C ARG A 59 -9.26 -3.12 -17.17
N ALA A 60 -8.69 -1.93 -16.98
CA ALA A 60 -9.39 -0.68 -17.30
C ALA A 60 -9.47 -0.42 -18.82
N GLU A 61 -8.53 -0.95 -19.60
CA GLU A 61 -8.59 -0.91 -21.08
C GLU A 61 -9.60 -1.92 -21.64
N GLU A 62 -9.62 -3.16 -21.14
CA GLU A 62 -10.60 -4.18 -21.54
C GLU A 62 -12.05 -3.71 -21.32
N GLN A 63 -12.32 -3.08 -20.16
CA GLN A 63 -13.65 -2.53 -19.86
C GLN A 63 -14.06 -1.36 -20.75
N LYS A 64 -13.11 -0.63 -21.34
CA LYS A 64 -13.39 0.44 -22.31
C LYS A 64 -13.69 -0.12 -23.70
N SER A 65 -13.09 -1.26 -24.07
CA SER A 65 -13.37 -1.93 -25.34
C SER A 65 -14.69 -2.70 -25.35
N GLU A 66 -15.14 -3.24 -24.20
CA GLU A 66 -16.40 -3.99 -24.11
C GLU A 66 -17.65 -3.09 -23.99
N GLY A 67 -17.47 -1.80 -23.67
CA GLY A 67 -18.57 -0.83 -23.58
C GLY A 67 -18.95 -0.17 -24.91
N SER A 68 -18.31 -0.56 -26.02
CA SER A 68 -18.55 -0.03 -27.37
C SER A 68 -19.04 -1.13 -28.33
N GLU A 69 -20.18 -1.74 -28.05
CA GLU A 69 -20.99 -2.49 -29.02
C GLU A 69 -22.48 -2.16 -28.86
#